data_AF-A0A1R4HPM7-F1
#
_entry.id   AF-A0A1R4HPM7-F1
#
_cell.length_a   1.000
_cell.length_b   1.000
_cell.length_c   1.000
_cell.angle_alpha   90.00
_cell.angle_beta   90.00
_cell.angle_gamma   90.00
#
_symmetry.space_group_name_H-M   'P 1'
#
loop_
_entity.id
_entity.type
_entity.pdbx_description
1 polymer ?
#
loop_
_entity_poly.entity_id
_entity_poly.type
_entity_poly.pdbx_seq_one_letter_code
_entity_poly.pdbx_strand_id
1 'polypeptide(L)' 'MRPDMLERISSSVPLKHLGEPDDIAKSVAFIFDNDYFSARIIECDGGLRL' A
#
# COMPACT_ATOMS: atom_id res chain seq x y z
N MET A 1 12.37 5.86 13.17
CA MET A 1 11.34 5.66 14.23
C MET A 1 11.92 4.78 15.31
N ARG A 2 11.42 4.86 16.54
CA ARG A 2 11.79 3.87 17.57
C ARG A 2 11.24 2.49 17.17
N PRO A 3 11.97 1.38 17.40
CA PRO A 3 11.56 0.04 16.94
C PRO A 3 10.17 -0.41 17.43
N ASP A 4 9.81 -0.06 18.66
CA ASP A 4 8.50 -0.34 19.27
C ASP A 4 7.33 0.30 18.51
N MET A 5 7.56 1.48 17.93
CA MET A 5 6.55 2.17 17.11
C MET A 5 6.38 1.50 15.76
N LEU A 6 7.48 1.05 15.14
CA LEU A 6 7.49 0.35 13.86
C LEU A 6 6.73 -0.98 13.96
N GLU A 7 7.00 -1.75 15.01
CA GLU A 7 6.33 -3.02 15.27
C GLU A 7 4.83 -2.83 15.54
N ARG A 8 4.46 -1.82 16.33
CA ARG A 8 3.06 -1.47 16.59
C ARG A 8 2.30 -1.09 15.31
N ILE A 9 2.89 -0.26 14.46
CA ILE A 9 2.25 0.15 13.20
C ILE A 9 2.12 -1.05 12.27
N SER A 10 3.20 -1.80 12.05
CA SER A 10 3.20 -2.99 11.18
C SER A 10 2.18 -4.03 11.65
N SER A 11 2.01 -4.19 12.97
CA SER A 11 1.01 -5.11 13.55
C SER A 11 -0.44 -4.75 13.22
N SER A 12 -0.74 -3.47 12.98
CA SER A 12 -2.08 -3.01 12.58
C SER A 12 -2.38 -3.25 11.10
N VAL A 13 -1.36 -3.38 10.26
CA VAL A 13 -1.52 -3.73 8.84
C VAL A 13 -1.80 -5.24 8.74
N PRO A 14 -2.80 -5.68 7.95
CA PRO A 14 -3.06 -7.11 7.75
C PRO A 14 -1.86 -7.89 7.20
N LEU A 15 -1.09 -7.30 6.28
CA LEU A 15 0.14 -7.89 5.73
C LEU A 15 1.34 -7.87 6.69
N LYS A 16 1.22 -7.26 7.88
CA LYS A 16 2.25 -7.25 8.94
C LYS A 16 3.58 -6.58 8.58
N HIS A 17 3.58 -5.72 7.58
CA HIS A 17 4.72 -4.87 7.24
C HIS A 17 4.28 -3.48 6.80
N LEU A 18 5.21 -2.53 6.75
CA LEU A 18 4.99 -1.23 6.14
C LEU A 18 5.01 -1.35 4.62
N GLY A 19 4.22 -0.52 3.94
CA GLY A 19 4.34 -0.36 2.50
C GLY A 19 5.70 0.24 2.13
N GLU A 20 6.29 -0.30 1.07
CA GLU A 20 7.54 0.18 0.50
C GLU A 20 7.27 1.06 -0.72
N PRO A 21 8.22 1.92 -1.13
CA PRO A 21 8.06 2.76 -2.33
C PRO A 21 7.71 1.95 -3.60
N ASP A 22 8.19 0.71 -3.67
CA ASP A 22 7.93 -0.20 -4.79
C ASP A 22 6.46 -0.64 -4.88
N ASP A 23 5.73 -0.69 -3.76
CA ASP A 23 4.31 -1.04 -3.73
C ASP A 23 3.47 0.07 -4.40
N ILE A 24 3.84 1.33 -4.16
CA ILE A 24 3.24 2.49 -4.83
C ILE A 24 3.61 2.48 -6.32
N ALA A 25 4.88 2.19 -6.66
CA ALA A 25 5.33 2.15 -8.05
C ALA A 25 4.55 1.11 -8.88
N LYS A 26 4.30 -0.08 -8.33
CA LYS A 26 3.47 -1.11 -8.96
C LYS A 26 2.03 -0.64 -9.16
N SER A 27 1.46 0.08 -8.20
CA SER A 27 0.12 0.66 -8.32
C SER A 27 0.04 1.69 -9.45
N VAL A 28 1.05 2.54 -9.59
CA VAL A 28 1.16 3.51 -10.68
C VAL A 28 1.34 2.82 -12.03
N ALA A 29 2.18 1.79 -12.11
CA ALA A 29 2.37 1.01 -13.33
C ALA A 29 1.06 0.40 -13.83
N PHE A 30 0.25 -0.18 -12.94
CA PHE A 30 -1.08 -0.68 -13.30
C PHE A 30 -1.99 0.41 -13.90
N ILE A 31 -1.98 1.63 -13.35
CA ILE A 31 -2.78 2.75 -13.87
C ILE A 31 -2.35 3.11 -15.31
N PHE A 32 -1.05 3.09 -15.58
CA PHE A 32 -0.54 3.38 -16.93
C PHE A 32 -0.78 2.24 -17.93
N ASP A 33 -0.70 0.99 -17.48
CA ASP A 33 -0.88 -0.18 -18.33
C ASP A 33 -2.37 -0.48 -18.65
N ASN A 34 -3.30 0.03 -17.84
CA ASN A 34 -4.73 -0.21 -18.00
C ASN A 34 -5.47 1.07 -18.43
N ASP A 35 -5.55 1.29 -19.74
CA ASP A 35 -6.23 2.43 -20.36
C ASP A 35 -7.76 2.48 -20.11
N TYR A 36 -8.35 1.38 -19.64
CA TYR A 36 -9.75 1.30 -19.22
C TYR A 36 -9.97 1.71 -17.76
N PHE A 37 -8.90 1.83 -16.96
CA PHE A 37 -8.97 2.29 -15.58
C PHE A 37 -8.99 3.82 -15.53
N SER A 38 -10.15 4.41 -15.28
CA SER A 38 -10.32 5.86 -15.26
C SER A 38 -11.16 6.35 -14.10
N ALA A 39 -10.74 7.46 -13.49
CA ALA A 39 -11.42 8.13 -12.38
C ALA A 39 -11.74 7.20 -11.19
N ARG A 40 -10.89 6.21 -10.96
CA ARG A 40 -11.00 5.24 -9.86
C ARG A 40 -9.82 5.36 -8.89
N ILE A 41 -10.03 4.86 -7.68
CA ILE A 41 -9.03 4.80 -6.61
C ILE A 41 -8.45 3.38 -6.57
N ILE A 42 -7.13 3.29 -6.45
CA ILE A 42 -6.42 2.06 -6.11
C ILE A 42 -5.93 2.21 -4.67
N GLU A 43 -6.45 1.41 -3.75
CA GLU A 43 -5.97 1.39 -2.37
C GLU A 43 -4.67 0.59 -2.31
N CYS A 44 -3.59 1.24 -1.85
CA CYS A 44 -2.26 0.63 -1.65
C CYS A 44 -1.87 0.77 -0.18
N ASP A 45 -2.55 0.02 0.70
CA ASP A 45 -2.46 0.18 2.16
C ASP A 45 -2.19 -1.14 2.91
N GLY A 46 -1.91 -2.24 2.19
CA GLY A 46 -1.73 -3.56 2.78
C GLY A 46 -2.98 -4.12 3.46
N GLY A 47 -4.17 -3.64 3.07
CA GLY A 47 -5.46 -4.07 3.59
C GLY A 47 -5.93 -3.31 4.84
N LEU A 48 -5.29 -2.19 5.20
CA LEU A 48 -5.57 -1.47 6.44
C LEU A 48 -7.04 -1.02 6.59
N ARG A 49 -7.76 -0.86 5.47
CA ARG A 49 -9.18 -0.47 5.45
C ARG A 49 -10.19 -1.63 5.43
N LEU A 50 -9.75 -2.88 5.49
CA LEU A 50 -10.61 -4.07 5.47
C LEU A 50 -11.07 -4.52 6.88
#